data_AF-A0A5E5PY06-F1
#
_entry.id   AF-A0A5E5PY06-F1
#
_cell.length_a   1.000
_cell.length_b   1.000
_cell.length_c   1.000
_cell.angle_alpha   90.00
_cell.angle_beta   90.00
_cell.angle_gamma   90.00
#
_symmetry.space_group_name_H-M   'P 1'
#
loop_
_entity.id
_entity.type
_entity.pdbx_description
1 polymer ?
#
loop_
_entity_poly.entity_id
_entity_poly.type
_entity_poly.pdbx_seq_one_letter_code
_entity_poly.pdbx_strand_id
1 'polypeptide(L)'
;ATPNPKKTIKLDAPGKQGRYVRIQLLDKNYLSLAEVQVMGVDLLRFAKVDYSSAQNDFGGFYNAPNHPNSVAFATIKDDGSITAWGESDFGGSNAPAGSGYTKIYSNFRAFAALKHDGSIKAWGDPDFGGSDVPTDSGYTEIYSNDNAFAALTHDGSIKAWGESSWGGTGALGVPIDKGYTEIYSTAGAFAVLTHDGSIKAWGESDFGGKNAPDGNGYTKIYSTQYAFAALKADGSIKAWGSSYSGGTNAPTDKGYTKIYSAKSVFAALKADGSITAWGDSDRGGVDAPSDNGYIKIYPSRYAFAAMKADGSIKVWGDPYFGGANAPFGSGYTKIYSNENAFAALTHDGSIKAWGHPYFGGEDAPAGSGYTKIYSTNGAFAVLKADGSITAWGAPESGGSDAPTDSGYIKIYSTSDAFAAIKADGSITAWGRPDHGGSHASGYNLALGKHATQSSTYQYTTVAGNAVDGNTNGKILNNSTTHTKYEQGAWWQVDLGEEKNINQIIIYNRTDCCKERLSNYRVSISNKASFSTHTYQQDFHVAPHPKTNIKLDAPGKQGRYVRIQLLDKNYLSLAEVQVMGVDL
;
A
#
# COMPACT_ATOMS: atom_id res chain seq x y z
N ALA A 1 -42.11 -19.26 -26.90
CA ALA A 1 -41.20 -18.29 -26.27
C ALA A 1 -40.12 -17.96 -27.30
N THR A 2 -40.13 -16.74 -27.84
CA THR A 2 -39.06 -16.23 -28.70
C THR A 2 -37.78 -16.16 -27.87
N PRO A 3 -36.62 -16.61 -28.40
CA PRO A 3 -35.37 -16.46 -27.67
C PRO A 3 -35.06 -14.96 -27.54
N ASN A 4 -34.77 -14.51 -26.31
CA ASN A 4 -34.22 -13.17 -26.09
C ASN A 4 -32.92 -13.05 -26.91
N PRO A 5 -32.80 -12.07 -27.83
CA PRO A 5 -31.57 -11.87 -28.58
C PRO A 5 -30.47 -11.41 -27.61
N LYS A 6 -29.62 -12.34 -27.16
CA LYS A 6 -28.44 -12.06 -26.34
C LYS A 6 -27.20 -12.03 -27.25
N LYS A 7 -26.47 -10.92 -27.23
CA LYS A 7 -25.17 -10.80 -27.89
C LYS A 7 -24.07 -10.70 -26.84
N THR A 8 -23.16 -11.66 -26.81
CA THR A 8 -21.99 -11.65 -25.94
C THR A 8 -20.78 -11.18 -26.74
N ILE A 9 -20.10 -10.13 -26.27
CA ILE A 9 -18.84 -9.64 -26.83
C ILE A 9 -17.75 -10.03 -25.85
N LYS A 10 -16.87 -10.96 -26.24
CA LYS A 10 -15.64 -11.24 -25.50
C LYS A 10 -14.57 -10.27 -25.99
N LEU A 11 -13.88 -9.63 -25.05
CA LEU A 11 -12.73 -8.80 -25.36
C LEU A 11 -11.50 -9.70 -25.42
N ASP A 12 -10.72 -9.58 -26.48
CA ASP A 12 -9.53 -10.38 -26.69
C ASP A 12 -8.37 -9.77 -25.87
N ALA A 13 -7.81 -10.57 -24.95
CA ALA A 13 -6.68 -10.32 -24.03
C ALA A 13 -7.00 -9.75 -22.63
N PRO A 14 -6.28 -10.19 -21.56
CA PRO A 14 -6.33 -9.56 -20.25
C PRO A 14 -5.64 -8.19 -20.33
N GLY A 15 -6.36 -7.10 -20.02
CA GLY A 15 -5.75 -5.76 -19.94
C GLY A 15 -6.56 -4.59 -20.51
N LYS A 16 -7.78 -4.80 -21.03
CA LYS A 16 -8.65 -3.67 -21.43
C LYS A 16 -9.24 -3.01 -20.17
N GLN A 17 -8.63 -1.92 -19.73
CA GLN A 17 -9.10 -1.10 -18.61
C GLN A 17 -9.99 0.04 -19.12
N GLY A 18 -11.13 0.28 -18.47
CA GLY A 18 -12.03 1.36 -18.83
C GLY A 18 -13.00 1.69 -17.71
N ARG A 19 -13.24 2.98 -17.46
CA ARG A 19 -14.23 3.45 -16.47
C ARG A 19 -15.66 3.47 -17.01
N TYR A 20 -15.81 3.57 -18.34
CA TYR A 20 -17.09 3.71 -19.01
C TYR A 20 -17.18 2.76 -20.19
N VAL A 21 -18.35 2.15 -20.38
CA VAL A 21 -18.68 1.38 -21.58
C VAL A 21 -19.67 2.20 -22.40
N ARG A 22 -19.33 2.49 -23.66
CA ARG A 22 -20.22 3.15 -24.61
C ARG A 22 -20.68 2.15 -25.66
N ILE A 23 -21.99 1.97 -25.78
CA ILE A 23 -22.63 1.26 -26.89
C ILE A 23 -23.22 2.33 -27.82
N GLN A 24 -22.86 2.30 -29.10
CA GLN A 24 -23.36 3.23 -30.09
C GLN A 24 -23.77 2.50 -31.37
N LEU A 25 -24.86 2.93 -31.99
CA LEU A 25 -25.15 2.59 -33.38
C LEU A 25 -24.24 3.42 -34.30
N LEU A 26 -23.79 2.82 -35.39
CA LEU A 26 -23.00 3.50 -36.42
C LEU A 26 -23.89 4.12 -37.52
N ASP A 27 -25.18 3.84 -37.47
CA ASP A 27 -26.19 4.37 -38.40
C ASP A 27 -27.12 5.38 -37.69
N LYS A 28 -28.16 5.83 -38.40
CA LYS A 28 -29.12 6.83 -37.91
C LYS A 28 -30.34 6.21 -37.20
N ASN A 29 -30.31 4.94 -36.83
CA ASN A 29 -31.44 4.28 -36.19
C ASN A 29 -31.50 4.51 -34.68
N TYR A 30 -32.59 4.08 -34.05
CA TYR A 30 -32.79 4.17 -32.61
C TYR A 30 -32.14 2.98 -31.87
N LEU A 31 -31.31 3.29 -30.87
CA LEU A 31 -30.72 2.29 -29.98
C LEU A 31 -31.72 1.94 -28.86
N SER A 32 -32.18 0.70 -28.83
CA SER A 32 -33.00 0.15 -27.73
C SER A 32 -32.30 -1.06 -27.12
N LEU A 33 -32.06 -1.03 -25.82
CA LEU A 33 -31.37 -2.09 -25.06
C LEU A 33 -32.23 -2.46 -23.85
N ALA A 34 -32.43 -3.77 -23.64
CA ALA A 34 -33.17 -4.27 -22.48
C ALA A 34 -32.31 -4.34 -21.21
N GLU A 35 -31.05 -4.76 -21.34
CA GLU A 35 -30.08 -4.87 -20.25
C GLU A 35 -28.66 -4.82 -20.81
N VAL A 36 -27.72 -4.20 -20.07
CA VAL A 36 -26.29 -4.23 -20.36
C VAL A 36 -25.55 -4.74 -19.14
N GLN A 37 -24.96 -5.93 -19.26
CA GLN A 37 -24.12 -6.53 -18.22
C GLN A 37 -22.65 -6.38 -18.61
N VAL A 38 -21.86 -5.72 -17.76
CA VAL A 38 -20.40 -5.61 -17.90
C VAL A 38 -19.78 -6.51 -16.85
N MET A 39 -19.03 -7.52 -17.28
CA MET A 39 -18.35 -8.45 -16.37
C MET A 39 -16.85 -8.19 -16.42
N GLY A 40 -16.27 -7.88 -15.26
CA GLY A 40 -14.83 -7.70 -15.05
C GLY A 40 -14.45 -8.18 -13.65
N VAL A 41 -13.14 -8.27 -13.39
CA VAL A 41 -12.60 -8.45 -12.04
C VAL A 41 -12.16 -7.07 -11.56
N ASP A 42 -12.68 -6.63 -10.41
CA ASP A 42 -12.08 -5.50 -9.70
C ASP A 42 -10.91 -6.06 -8.87
N LEU A 43 -9.77 -5.38 -8.98
CA LEU A 43 -8.54 -5.78 -8.30
C LEU A 43 -8.54 -5.15 -6.91
N LEU A 44 -7.97 -5.85 -5.92
CA LEU A 44 -7.64 -5.27 -4.62
C LEU A 44 -7.01 -3.89 -4.82
N ARG A 45 -7.66 -2.86 -4.28
CA ARG A 45 -7.24 -1.47 -4.45
C ARG A 45 -6.40 -1.08 -3.26
N PHE A 46 -5.09 -0.94 -3.48
CA PHE A 46 -4.32 -0.02 -2.65
C PHE A 46 -4.85 1.38 -2.92
N ALA A 47 -5.53 1.94 -1.93
CA ALA A 47 -6.00 3.32 -2.00
C ALA A 47 -4.81 4.29 -2.14
N LYS A 48 -5.08 5.55 -2.47
CA LYS A 48 -4.07 6.61 -2.42
C LYS A 48 -3.69 6.84 -0.94
N VAL A 49 -2.68 6.12 -0.44
CA VAL A 49 -2.22 6.20 0.96
C VAL A 49 -1.19 7.31 1.08
N ASP A 50 -1.58 8.49 1.55
CA ASP A 50 -0.63 9.57 1.78
C ASP A 50 0.09 9.38 3.12
N TYR A 51 1.43 9.35 3.13
CA TYR A 51 2.37 9.25 4.25
C TYR A 51 3.25 10.52 4.28
N SER A 52 2.60 11.69 4.33
CA SER A 52 3.16 13.02 4.08
C SER A 52 3.45 13.38 2.62
N SER A 53 2.83 14.48 2.18
CA SER A 53 3.15 15.22 0.95
C SER A 53 4.61 15.72 0.92
N ALA A 54 5.28 15.84 2.08
CA ALA A 54 6.71 16.10 2.18
C ALA A 54 7.58 14.97 1.61
N GLN A 55 7.04 13.73 1.64
CA GLN A 55 7.70 12.57 1.02
C GLN A 55 7.11 12.22 -0.36
N ASN A 56 5.85 12.63 -0.63
CA ASN A 56 5.04 12.16 -1.75
C ASN A 56 4.83 13.14 -2.90
N ASP A 57 5.40 14.34 -2.89
CA ASP A 57 5.25 15.23 -4.04
C ASP A 57 6.05 14.65 -5.22
N PHE A 58 5.38 14.36 -6.36
CA PHE A 58 5.97 13.79 -7.59
C PHE A 58 6.89 14.81 -8.31
N GLY A 59 7.98 15.09 -7.61
CA GLY A 59 9.07 16.04 -7.78
C GLY A 59 10.16 15.87 -6.69
N GLY A 60 9.96 14.96 -5.72
CA GLY A 60 10.88 14.49 -4.69
C GLY A 60 10.23 14.42 -3.31
N PHE A 61 10.16 13.24 -2.68
CA PHE A 61 11.28 12.61 -1.97
C PHE A 61 11.47 11.10 -2.23
N TYR A 62 10.70 10.46 -3.13
CA TYR A 62 11.05 9.25 -3.92
C TYR A 62 10.25 9.23 -5.23
N ASN A 63 10.89 9.02 -6.40
CA ASN A 63 10.21 9.07 -7.72
C ASN A 63 9.45 7.78 -8.12
N ALA A 64 9.21 6.87 -7.17
CA ALA A 64 8.42 5.66 -7.35
C ALA A 64 7.07 5.79 -6.63
N PRO A 65 5.94 5.42 -7.26
CA PRO A 65 4.63 5.53 -6.62
C PRO A 65 4.51 4.47 -5.50
N ASN A 66 4.59 4.88 -4.23
CA ASN A 66 4.40 4.00 -3.08
C ASN A 66 3.32 4.55 -2.12
N HIS A 67 2.58 3.62 -1.51
CA HIS A 67 1.41 3.88 -0.65
C HIS A 67 1.26 2.80 0.45
N PRO A 68 2.09 2.88 1.51
CA PRO A 68 1.81 2.41 2.87
C PRO A 68 2.47 3.31 3.95
N ASN A 69 2.44 2.96 5.25
CA ASN A 69 3.30 3.63 6.24
C ASN A 69 4.70 3.00 6.35
N SER A 70 5.54 3.42 7.29
CA SER A 70 6.93 2.95 7.39
C SER A 70 7.06 1.43 7.44
N VAL A 71 6.15 0.73 8.14
CA VAL A 71 6.31 -0.69 8.48
C VAL A 71 5.04 -1.54 8.31
N ALA A 72 3.92 -0.94 7.91
CA ALA A 72 2.64 -1.63 7.76
C ALA A 72 1.94 -1.25 6.45
N PHE A 73 1.17 -2.19 5.91
CA PHE A 73 0.32 -2.03 4.74
C PHE A 73 -1.15 -2.05 5.13
N ALA A 74 -1.98 -1.36 4.33
CA ALA A 74 -3.42 -1.47 4.39
C ALA A 74 -4.04 -1.37 2.98
N THR A 75 -5.07 -2.18 2.72
CA THR A 75 -5.77 -2.24 1.43
C THR A 75 -7.27 -2.15 1.62
N ILE A 76 -7.96 -1.63 0.59
CA ILE A 76 -9.41 -1.67 0.48
C ILE A 76 -9.77 -2.81 -0.48
N LYS A 77 -10.62 -3.72 -0.03
CA LYS A 77 -11.21 -4.79 -0.85
C LYS A 77 -12.37 -4.25 -1.69
N ASP A 78 -12.83 -5.02 -2.67
CA ASP A 78 -13.91 -4.60 -3.57
C ASP A 78 -15.23 -4.31 -2.85
N ASP A 79 -15.48 -5.00 -1.74
CA ASP A 79 -16.64 -4.75 -0.87
C ASP A 79 -16.48 -3.45 -0.04
N GLY A 80 -15.34 -2.76 -0.15
CA GLY A 80 -15.01 -1.57 0.61
C GLY A 80 -14.57 -1.84 2.05
N SER A 81 -14.27 -3.09 2.42
CA SER A 81 -13.65 -3.44 3.71
C SER A 81 -12.14 -3.30 3.67
N ILE A 82 -11.50 -3.21 4.85
CA ILE A 82 -10.06 -2.98 4.97
C ILE A 82 -9.34 -4.23 5.46
N THR A 83 -8.16 -4.50 4.91
CA THR A 83 -7.20 -5.47 5.47
C THR A 83 -5.86 -4.80 5.64
N ALA A 84 -5.24 -5.01 6.80
CA ALA A 84 -3.91 -4.50 7.12
C ALA A 84 -3.01 -5.64 7.59
N TRP A 85 -1.71 -5.50 7.33
CA TRP A 85 -0.65 -6.41 7.77
C TRP A 85 0.66 -5.65 7.97
N GLY A 86 1.59 -6.21 8.75
CA GLY A 86 2.84 -5.56 9.17
C GLY A 86 2.87 -5.34 10.69
N GLU A 87 3.69 -4.40 11.16
CA GLU A 87 3.86 -4.15 12.60
C GLU A 87 2.56 -3.65 13.26
N SER A 88 2.18 -4.26 14.38
CA SER A 88 0.85 -4.02 14.99
C SER A 88 0.70 -2.60 15.51
N ASP A 89 1.76 -2.05 16.11
CA ASP A 89 1.78 -0.71 16.70
C ASP A 89 1.68 0.39 15.65
N PHE A 90 1.90 0.04 14.38
CA PHE A 90 1.82 0.94 13.24
C PHE A 90 0.54 0.71 12.43
N GLY A 91 -0.44 0.00 12.99
CA GLY A 91 -1.70 -0.29 12.28
C GLY A 91 -1.59 -1.43 11.27
N GLY A 92 -0.55 -2.26 11.34
CA GLY A 92 -0.47 -3.55 10.63
C GLY A 92 -1.46 -4.59 11.15
N SER A 93 -2.25 -4.25 12.16
CA SER A 93 -3.36 -5.06 12.67
C SER A 93 -4.53 -4.14 13.06
N ASN A 94 -5.67 -4.73 13.42
CA ASN A 94 -6.84 -3.99 13.93
C ASN A 94 -7.40 -2.96 12.95
N ALA A 95 -7.31 -3.23 11.65
CA ALA A 95 -8.04 -2.47 10.65
C ALA A 95 -9.55 -2.42 11.00
N PRO A 96 -10.21 -1.28 10.77
CA PRO A 96 -11.58 -1.08 11.21
C PRO A 96 -12.54 -2.04 10.50
N ALA A 97 -13.49 -2.58 11.26
CA ALA A 97 -14.51 -3.48 10.74
C ALA A 97 -15.54 -2.73 9.87
N GLY A 98 -16.17 -3.48 8.97
CA GLY A 98 -17.22 -2.97 8.08
C GLY A 98 -16.72 -2.64 6.68
N SER A 99 -17.62 -2.10 5.87
CA SER A 99 -17.42 -1.80 4.44
C SER A 99 -17.72 -0.33 4.11
N GLY A 100 -17.56 0.03 2.84
CA GLY A 100 -17.85 1.38 2.31
C GLY A 100 -16.71 2.38 2.45
N TYR A 101 -15.51 1.92 2.80
CA TYR A 101 -14.30 2.74 2.73
C TYR A 101 -13.89 2.94 1.26
N THR A 102 -13.45 4.15 0.95
CA THR A 102 -13.12 4.58 -0.43
C THR A 102 -11.65 4.98 -0.57
N LYS A 103 -11.04 5.47 0.51
CA LYS A 103 -9.63 5.87 0.57
C LYS A 103 -9.04 5.49 1.93
N ILE A 104 -7.74 5.20 1.95
CA ILE A 104 -6.91 5.02 3.15
C ILE A 104 -5.76 5.99 3.01
N TYR A 105 -5.37 6.63 4.10
CA TYR A 105 -4.25 7.54 4.28
C TYR A 105 -3.43 7.05 5.47
N SER A 106 -2.18 7.50 5.61
CA SER A 106 -1.33 7.10 6.72
C SER A 106 -0.42 8.22 7.22
N ASN A 107 0.24 7.99 8.34
CA ASN A 107 1.41 8.77 8.75
C ASN A 107 2.45 7.81 9.31
N PHE A 108 3.46 8.30 10.04
CA PHE A 108 4.57 7.49 10.54
C PHE A 108 4.11 6.17 11.18
N ARG A 109 3.01 6.19 11.97
CA ARG A 109 2.51 5.05 12.78
C ARG A 109 1.01 4.77 12.75
N ALA A 110 0.23 5.50 11.97
CA ALA A 110 -1.21 5.36 11.96
C ALA A 110 -1.79 5.37 10.55
N PHE A 111 -3.02 4.89 10.44
CA PHE A 111 -3.84 4.97 9.24
C PHE A 111 -5.15 5.68 9.52
N ALA A 112 -5.69 6.33 8.50
CA ALA A 112 -7.02 6.91 8.49
C ALA A 112 -7.75 6.51 7.20
N ALA A 113 -8.99 6.07 7.30
CA ALA A 113 -9.82 5.67 6.17
C ALA A 113 -11.06 6.54 6.04
N LEU A 114 -11.36 6.93 4.80
CA LEU A 114 -12.46 7.81 4.43
C LEU A 114 -13.59 7.00 3.75
N LYS A 115 -14.82 7.18 4.21
CA LYS A 115 -16.03 6.62 3.59
C LYS A 115 -16.65 7.55 2.56
N HIS A 116 -17.60 7.02 1.78
CA HIS A 116 -18.32 7.81 0.76
C HIS A 116 -19.13 8.98 1.35
N ASP A 117 -19.65 8.85 2.57
CA ASP A 117 -20.32 9.95 3.29
C ASP A 117 -19.33 10.99 3.86
N GLY A 118 -18.03 10.76 3.67
CA GLY A 118 -16.96 11.59 4.21
C GLY A 118 -16.71 11.37 5.70
N SER A 119 -17.23 10.32 6.33
CA SER A 119 -16.84 9.94 7.70
C SER A 119 -15.47 9.26 7.73
N ILE A 120 -14.75 9.42 8.85
CA ILE A 120 -13.37 8.94 9.02
C ILE A 120 -13.30 7.87 10.11
N LYS A 121 -12.44 6.86 9.89
CA LYS A 121 -11.97 5.93 10.94
C LYS A 121 -10.46 5.84 10.91
N ALA A 122 -9.82 5.89 12.07
CA ALA A 122 -8.38 5.67 12.20
C ALA A 122 -8.06 4.42 13.01
N TRP A 123 -6.84 3.92 12.84
CA TRP A 123 -6.25 2.83 13.63
C TRP A 123 -4.71 2.93 13.58
N GLY A 124 -4.03 2.22 14.47
CA GLY A 124 -2.57 2.33 14.70
C GLY A 124 -2.28 3.06 16.00
N ASP A 125 -1.10 3.67 16.10
CA ASP A 125 -0.65 4.37 17.31
C ASP A 125 -1.57 5.57 17.65
N PRO A 126 -2.24 5.59 18.82
CA PRO A 126 -3.13 6.68 19.24
C PRO A 126 -2.46 8.06 19.26
N ASP A 127 -1.19 8.13 19.69
CA ASP A 127 -0.46 9.40 19.82
C ASP A 127 -0.16 10.01 18.43
N PHE A 128 -0.21 9.18 17.38
CA PHE A 128 -0.04 9.58 15.99
C PHE A 128 -1.40 9.75 15.29
N GLY A 129 -2.51 9.85 16.01
CA GLY A 129 -3.84 10.00 15.41
C GLY A 129 -4.44 8.70 14.88
N GLY A 130 -3.99 7.55 15.39
CA GLY A 130 -4.68 6.25 15.27
C GLY A 130 -6.01 6.21 16.02
N SER A 131 -6.31 7.22 16.83
CA SER A 131 -7.58 7.46 17.53
C SER A 131 -8.04 8.92 17.39
N ASP A 132 -9.13 9.27 18.09
CA ASP A 132 -9.60 10.66 18.26
C ASP A 132 -9.87 11.43 16.96
N VAL A 133 -10.34 10.68 15.96
CA VAL A 133 -10.80 11.23 14.68
C VAL A 133 -12.02 12.14 14.86
N PRO A 134 -12.22 13.12 13.96
CA PRO A 134 -13.47 13.87 13.90
C PRO A 134 -14.70 12.95 13.82
N THR A 135 -15.75 13.27 14.59
CA THR A 135 -16.97 12.46 14.69
C THR A 135 -18.03 12.81 13.65
N ASP A 136 -17.87 13.93 12.95
CA ASP A 136 -18.71 14.37 11.86
C ASP A 136 -18.27 13.78 10.50
N SER A 137 -18.96 14.20 9.44
CA SER A 137 -18.82 13.67 8.08
C SER A 137 -18.74 14.80 7.06
N GLY A 138 -18.62 14.47 5.77
CA GLY A 138 -18.45 15.46 4.70
C GLY A 138 -16.99 15.83 4.39
N TYR A 139 -16.03 15.06 4.92
CA TYR A 139 -14.62 15.15 4.52
C TYR A 139 -14.41 14.56 3.12
N THR A 140 -13.53 15.16 2.35
CA THR A 140 -13.24 14.78 0.96
C THR A 140 -11.83 14.23 0.77
N GLU A 141 -10.89 14.76 1.56
CA GLU A 141 -9.48 14.40 1.53
C GLU A 141 -8.89 14.46 2.94
N ILE A 142 -7.88 13.63 3.19
CA ILE A 142 -7.06 13.63 4.41
C ILE A 142 -5.61 13.84 3.98
N TYR A 143 -4.89 14.62 4.76
CA TYR A 143 -3.47 14.89 4.63
C TYR A 143 -2.80 14.51 5.93
N SER A 144 -1.50 14.23 5.87
CA SER A 144 -0.72 13.86 7.05
C SER A 144 0.65 14.54 7.06
N ASN A 145 1.20 14.69 8.24
CA ASN A 145 2.64 14.78 8.46
C ASN A 145 3.08 13.53 9.23
N ASP A 146 4.27 13.48 9.82
CA ASP A 146 4.75 12.25 10.47
C ASP A 146 3.87 11.83 11.67
N ASN A 147 3.27 12.78 12.41
CA ASN A 147 2.61 12.51 13.70
C ASN A 147 1.14 12.98 13.78
N ALA A 148 0.63 13.66 12.77
CA ALA A 148 -0.71 14.22 12.77
C ALA A 148 -1.41 14.09 11.41
N PHE A 149 -2.72 14.22 11.42
CA PHE A 149 -3.57 14.28 10.24
C PHE A 149 -4.35 15.59 10.18
N ALA A 150 -4.72 16.01 8.97
CA ALA A 150 -5.63 17.11 8.70
C ALA A 150 -6.62 16.72 7.59
N ALA A 151 -7.92 16.78 7.85
CA ALA A 151 -8.97 16.48 6.89
C ALA A 151 -9.62 17.75 6.36
N LEU A 152 -9.87 17.77 5.05
CA LEU A 152 -10.52 18.84 4.32
C LEU A 152 -11.96 18.44 3.98
N THR A 153 -12.90 19.35 4.10
CA THR A 153 -14.30 19.17 3.69
C THR A 153 -14.60 19.81 2.34
N HIS A 154 -15.80 19.54 1.79
CA HIS A 154 -16.26 20.16 0.54
C HIS A 154 -16.33 21.70 0.57
N ASP A 155 -16.59 22.30 1.74
CA ASP A 155 -16.60 23.77 1.87
C ASP A 155 -15.22 24.36 2.15
N GLY A 156 -14.19 23.50 2.19
CA GLY A 156 -12.81 23.87 2.42
C GLY A 156 -12.53 24.21 3.89
N SER A 157 -13.31 23.72 4.85
CA SER A 157 -12.93 23.73 6.27
C SER A 157 -11.99 22.58 6.61
N ILE A 158 -11.16 22.79 7.64
CA ILE A 158 -10.10 21.87 8.05
C ILE A 158 -10.34 21.40 9.48
N LYS A 159 -10.16 20.11 9.74
CA LYS A 159 -9.99 19.56 11.09
C LYS A 159 -8.73 18.73 11.18
N ALA A 160 -7.95 18.95 12.23
CA ALA A 160 -6.73 18.20 12.48
C ALA A 160 -6.85 17.33 13.74
N TRP A 161 -6.14 16.20 13.76
CA TRP A 161 -6.05 15.28 14.90
C TRP A 161 -4.69 14.58 14.94
N GLY A 162 -4.39 13.90 16.05
CA GLY A 162 -3.06 13.34 16.36
C GLY A 162 -2.25 14.27 17.27
N GLU A 163 -0.92 14.15 17.26
CA GLU A 163 -0.04 14.86 18.18
C GLU A 163 -0.16 16.38 18.07
N SER A 164 -0.46 17.02 19.21
CA SER A 164 -0.77 18.45 19.29
C SER A 164 0.40 19.35 18.86
N SER A 165 1.63 19.00 19.23
CA SER A 165 2.84 19.76 18.86
C SER A 165 3.15 19.70 17.37
N TRP A 166 2.62 18.68 16.67
CA TRP A 166 2.78 18.47 15.23
C TRP A 166 1.56 18.94 14.44
N GLY A 167 0.70 19.78 15.03
CA GLY A 167 -0.45 20.36 14.33
C GLY A 167 -1.72 19.52 14.41
N GLY A 168 -1.77 18.51 15.28
CA GLY A 168 -2.94 17.67 15.55
C GLY A 168 -3.96 18.30 16.51
N THR A 169 -4.55 17.47 17.38
CA THR A 169 -5.68 17.89 18.24
C THR A 169 -5.25 19.01 19.21
N GLY A 170 -5.99 20.12 19.20
CA GLY A 170 -5.71 21.25 20.10
C GLY A 170 -4.52 22.13 19.69
N ALA A 171 -3.92 21.88 18.51
CA ALA A 171 -2.85 22.72 18.00
C ALA A 171 -3.32 24.18 17.78
N LEU A 172 -2.45 25.13 18.10
CA LEU A 172 -2.69 26.54 17.84
C LEU A 172 -2.48 26.87 16.37
N GLY A 173 -3.31 27.76 15.81
CA GLY A 173 -3.15 28.26 14.45
C GLY A 173 -3.78 27.38 13.36
N VAL A 174 -4.48 26.30 13.72
CA VAL A 174 -5.29 25.53 12.76
C VAL A 174 -6.33 26.49 12.13
N PRO A 175 -6.37 26.60 10.78
CA PRO A 175 -7.29 27.53 10.12
C PRO A 175 -8.76 27.19 10.42
N ILE A 176 -9.50 28.18 10.93
CA ILE A 176 -10.95 28.05 11.24
C ILE A 176 -11.87 28.53 10.10
N ASP A 177 -11.29 29.22 9.12
CA ASP A 177 -12.02 29.72 7.95
C ASP A 177 -12.30 28.60 6.94
N LYS A 178 -13.00 28.95 5.85
CA LYS A 178 -13.42 28.04 4.78
C LYS A 178 -12.73 28.38 3.45
N GLY A 179 -12.92 27.53 2.45
CA GLY A 179 -12.43 27.76 1.08
C GLY A 179 -11.00 27.31 0.82
N TYR A 180 -10.40 26.49 1.69
CA TYR A 180 -9.14 25.83 1.37
C TYR A 180 -9.40 24.66 0.40
N THR A 181 -8.49 24.45 -0.55
CA THR A 181 -8.63 23.37 -1.55
C THR A 181 -7.57 22.30 -1.43
N GLU A 182 -6.44 22.60 -0.76
CA GLU A 182 -5.31 21.71 -0.62
C GLU A 182 -4.52 22.03 0.66
N ILE A 183 -3.97 21.00 1.30
CA ILE A 183 -3.06 21.10 2.44
C ILE A 183 -1.71 20.54 2.02
N TYR A 184 -0.65 21.23 2.43
CA TYR A 184 0.74 20.84 2.23
C TYR A 184 1.36 20.52 3.59
N SER A 185 2.31 19.59 3.62
CA SER A 185 2.94 19.14 4.86
C SER A 185 4.46 19.17 4.74
N THR A 186 5.15 19.43 5.84
CA THR A 186 6.53 18.95 6.09
C THR A 186 6.46 17.68 6.94
N ALA A 187 7.55 17.22 7.54
CA ALA A 187 7.48 16.15 8.53
C ALA A 187 6.64 16.55 9.76
N GLY A 188 6.59 17.83 10.15
CA GLY A 188 5.97 18.25 11.42
C GLY A 188 5.12 19.50 11.40
N ALA A 189 4.86 20.05 10.21
CA ALA A 189 3.98 21.19 10.05
C ALA A 189 3.06 21.01 8.85
N PHE A 190 2.02 21.84 8.82
CA PHE A 190 1.10 21.96 7.71
C PHE A 190 1.07 23.41 7.19
N ALA A 191 0.74 23.56 5.92
CA ALA A 191 0.49 24.84 5.28
C ALA A 191 -0.69 24.74 4.30
N VAL A 192 -1.41 25.83 4.12
CA VAL A 192 -2.52 25.93 3.15
C VAL A 192 -2.40 27.18 2.32
N LEU A 193 -2.83 27.06 1.06
CA LEU A 193 -3.00 28.17 0.14
C LEU A 193 -4.46 28.63 0.16
N THR A 194 -4.70 29.93 0.33
CA THR A 194 -6.02 30.55 0.23
C THR A 194 -6.37 30.89 -1.22
N HIS A 195 -7.63 31.25 -1.48
CA HIS A 195 -8.09 31.67 -2.82
C HIS A 195 -7.37 32.91 -3.38
N ASP A 196 -6.89 33.83 -2.54
CA ASP A 196 -6.10 34.98 -3.01
C ASP A 196 -4.60 34.66 -3.17
N GLY A 197 -4.21 33.42 -2.84
CA GLY A 197 -2.85 32.94 -2.89
C GLY A 197 -2.00 33.40 -1.72
N SER A 198 -2.58 33.75 -0.57
CA SER A 198 -1.87 33.88 0.71
C SER A 198 -1.68 32.53 1.41
N ILE A 199 -0.79 32.46 2.40
CA ILE A 199 -0.39 31.20 3.05
C ILE A 199 -0.66 31.27 4.54
N LYS A 200 -1.26 30.21 5.09
CA LYS A 200 -1.34 29.96 6.54
C LYS A 200 -0.61 28.67 6.87
N ALA A 201 0.13 28.64 7.97
CA ALA A 201 0.86 27.47 8.44
C ALA A 201 0.62 27.23 9.94
N TRP A 202 0.68 25.97 10.35
CA TRP A 202 0.55 25.54 11.74
C TRP A 202 1.33 24.24 12.01
N GLY A 203 1.50 23.89 13.28
CA GLY A 203 2.33 22.76 13.73
C GLY A 203 3.70 23.20 14.23
N GLU A 204 4.70 22.33 14.13
CA GLU A 204 5.99 22.57 14.76
C GLU A 204 6.76 23.72 14.08
N SER A 205 7.25 24.63 14.91
CA SER A 205 7.84 25.90 14.47
C SER A 205 9.10 25.71 13.65
N ASP A 206 10.00 24.82 14.06
CA ASP A 206 11.25 24.52 13.35
C ASP A 206 11.02 23.79 12.02
N PHE A 207 9.80 23.33 11.77
CA PHE A 207 9.39 22.59 10.58
C PHE A 207 8.55 23.45 9.63
N GLY A 208 8.46 24.76 9.88
CA GLY A 208 7.69 25.70 9.07
C GLY A 208 6.25 25.88 9.51
N GLY A 209 5.87 25.41 10.71
CA GLY A 209 4.54 25.62 11.29
C GLY A 209 4.27 27.06 11.73
N LYS A 210 5.27 27.94 11.63
CA LYS A 210 5.17 29.38 11.88
C LYS A 210 5.94 30.16 10.81
N ASN A 211 5.71 31.47 10.77
CA ASN A 211 6.41 32.42 9.91
C ASN A 211 6.24 32.11 8.40
N ALA A 212 5.04 31.68 8.01
CA ALA A 212 4.65 31.64 6.60
C ALA A 212 4.83 33.04 5.98
N PRO A 213 5.25 33.13 4.70
CA PRO A 213 5.58 34.41 4.10
C PRO A 213 4.34 35.27 3.90
N ASP A 214 4.50 36.56 4.17
CA ASP A 214 3.46 37.55 3.91
C ASP A 214 3.16 37.70 2.40
N GLY A 215 2.01 38.30 2.13
CA GLY A 215 1.54 38.63 0.79
C GLY A 215 0.68 37.53 0.17
N ASN A 216 0.36 37.71 -1.11
CA ASN A 216 -0.58 36.89 -1.84
C ASN A 216 -0.05 36.53 -3.26
N GLY A 217 -0.86 35.82 -4.04
CA GLY A 217 -0.51 35.39 -5.39
C GLY A 217 0.49 34.23 -5.48
N TYR A 218 0.74 33.52 -4.38
CA TYR A 218 1.36 32.20 -4.44
C TYR A 218 0.40 31.22 -5.12
N THR A 219 0.94 30.31 -5.91
CA THR A 219 0.16 29.36 -6.72
C THR A 219 0.42 27.91 -6.33
N LYS A 220 1.55 27.64 -5.67
CA LYS A 220 1.92 26.30 -5.21
C LYS A 220 2.91 26.36 -4.06
N ILE A 221 2.80 25.42 -3.12
CA ILE A 221 3.76 25.19 -2.04
C ILE A 221 4.47 23.86 -2.30
N TYR A 222 5.74 23.80 -1.92
CA TYR A 222 6.61 22.64 -1.96
C TYR A 222 7.27 22.49 -0.59
N SER A 223 7.67 21.28 -0.25
CA SER A 223 8.22 20.98 1.07
C SER A 223 9.51 20.17 0.97
N THR A 224 10.48 20.44 1.84
CA THR A 224 11.49 19.48 2.28
C THR A 224 11.00 18.81 3.56
N GLN A 225 11.85 18.05 4.26
CA GLN A 225 11.46 17.46 5.53
C GLN A 225 11.16 18.52 6.61
N TYR A 226 11.85 19.67 6.59
CA TYR A 226 11.79 20.66 7.67
C TYR A 226 11.52 22.10 7.19
N ALA A 227 11.25 22.31 5.90
CA ALA A 227 11.00 23.64 5.35
C ALA A 227 10.00 23.61 4.20
N PHE A 228 9.41 24.77 3.92
CA PHE A 228 8.53 24.99 2.78
C PHE A 228 9.12 26.02 1.80
N ALA A 229 8.72 25.93 0.55
CA ALA A 229 8.96 26.92 -0.50
C ALA A 229 7.68 27.17 -1.31
N ALA A 230 7.27 28.42 -1.44
CA ALA A 230 6.11 28.84 -2.21
C ALA A 230 6.51 29.53 -3.52
N LEU A 231 5.86 29.14 -4.62
CA LEU A 231 6.06 29.64 -5.96
C LEU A 231 4.90 30.56 -6.37
N LYS A 232 5.19 31.70 -6.97
CA LYS A 232 4.20 32.59 -7.62
C LYS A 232 4.11 32.36 -9.13
N ALA A 233 3.05 32.87 -9.74
CA ALA A 233 2.84 32.81 -11.19
C ALA A 233 3.95 33.51 -12.02
N ASP A 234 4.60 34.53 -11.47
CA ASP A 234 5.75 35.19 -12.11
C ASP A 234 7.07 34.42 -11.94
N GLY A 235 7.02 33.28 -11.26
CA GLY A 235 8.15 32.43 -10.97
C GLY A 235 9.04 32.90 -9.83
N SER A 236 8.60 33.87 -9.00
CA SER A 236 9.31 34.22 -7.76
C SER A 236 9.06 33.19 -6.66
N ILE A 237 10.06 32.99 -5.79
CA ILE A 237 10.04 31.98 -4.73
C ILE A 237 10.24 32.63 -3.35
N LYS A 238 9.50 32.16 -2.34
CA LYS A 238 9.76 32.43 -0.92
C LYS A 238 9.81 31.14 -0.15
N ALA A 239 10.79 31.00 0.75
CA ALA A 239 10.92 29.83 1.62
C ALA A 239 10.83 30.22 3.10
N TRP A 240 10.41 29.27 3.93
CA TRP A 240 10.35 29.41 5.39
C TRP A 240 10.49 28.03 6.08
N GLY A 241 10.73 28.04 7.39
CA GLY A 241 11.05 26.84 8.18
C GLY A 241 12.54 26.74 8.47
N SER A 242 13.07 25.53 8.66
CA SER A 242 14.47 25.31 9.02
C SER A 242 15.44 25.87 7.97
N SER A 243 16.37 26.73 8.40
CA SER A 243 17.42 27.28 7.53
C SER A 243 18.34 26.21 6.96
N TYR A 244 18.59 25.14 7.73
CA TYR A 244 19.38 23.99 7.28
C TYR A 244 18.68 23.20 6.16
N SER A 245 17.35 23.31 6.07
CA SER A 245 16.54 22.56 5.10
C SER A 245 16.00 23.40 3.94
N GLY A 246 16.63 24.53 3.66
CA GLY A 246 16.22 25.44 2.59
C GLY A 246 15.08 26.39 2.94
N GLY A 247 14.76 26.53 4.24
CA GLY A 247 13.80 27.53 4.74
C GLY A 247 14.30 28.97 4.64
N THR A 248 15.56 29.18 4.25
CA THR A 248 16.15 30.48 3.95
C THR A 248 16.93 30.41 2.63
N ASN A 249 17.35 31.57 2.11
CA ASN A 249 18.19 31.68 0.92
C ASN A 249 17.57 31.13 -0.39
N ALA A 250 16.24 31.11 -0.48
CA ALA A 250 15.56 30.90 -1.76
C ALA A 250 16.01 31.94 -2.81
N PRO A 251 16.05 31.57 -4.11
CA PRO A 251 16.51 32.47 -5.17
C PRO A 251 15.67 33.74 -5.26
N THR A 252 16.32 34.86 -5.58
CA THR A 252 15.70 36.21 -5.60
C THR A 252 15.24 36.64 -6.98
N ASP A 253 15.69 35.95 -8.03
CA ASP A 253 15.26 36.14 -9.40
C ASP A 253 13.95 35.40 -9.70
N LYS A 254 13.46 35.55 -10.93
CA LYS A 254 12.12 35.13 -11.37
C LYS A 254 12.18 34.14 -12.53
N GLY A 255 11.01 33.68 -12.97
CA GLY A 255 10.87 32.80 -14.13
C GLY A 255 11.03 31.31 -13.83
N TYR A 256 11.08 30.92 -12.55
CA TYR A 256 10.97 29.53 -12.17
C TYR A 256 9.57 29.00 -12.45
N THR A 257 9.51 27.77 -12.95
CA THR A 257 8.26 27.11 -13.36
C THR A 257 7.92 25.95 -12.43
N LYS A 258 8.91 25.39 -11.74
CA LYS A 258 8.74 24.26 -10.84
C LYS A 258 9.86 24.20 -9.81
N ILE A 259 9.51 23.78 -8.60
CA ILE A 259 10.45 23.41 -7.53
C ILE A 259 10.44 21.89 -7.37
N TYR A 260 11.59 21.34 -7.01
CA TYR A 260 11.86 19.94 -6.69
C TYR A 260 12.53 19.90 -5.31
N SER A 261 12.24 18.86 -4.53
CA SER A 261 12.66 18.79 -3.13
C SER A 261 13.44 17.51 -2.84
N ALA A 262 14.55 17.61 -2.12
CA ALA A 262 15.14 16.51 -1.38
C ALA A 262 14.99 16.76 0.13
N LYS A 263 15.73 16.06 1.01
CA LYS A 263 15.39 15.99 2.45
C LYS A 263 15.50 17.34 3.11
N SER A 264 16.55 18.06 2.72
CA SER A 264 17.00 19.31 3.30
C SER A 264 17.39 20.34 2.23
N VAL A 265 17.08 20.07 0.95
CA VAL A 265 17.48 20.92 -0.17
C VAL A 265 16.38 21.03 -1.21
N PHE A 266 16.33 22.17 -1.88
CA PHE A 266 15.44 22.42 -3.00
C PHE A 266 16.23 22.66 -4.28
N ALA A 267 15.60 22.41 -5.42
CA ALA A 267 16.08 22.81 -6.74
C ALA A 267 14.91 23.36 -7.57
N ALA A 268 15.07 24.55 -8.15
CA ALA A 268 14.06 25.20 -8.99
C ALA A 268 14.50 25.23 -10.46
N LEU A 269 13.54 24.96 -11.35
CA LEU A 269 13.73 24.84 -12.80
C LEU A 269 13.00 25.97 -13.54
N LYS A 270 13.71 26.67 -14.43
CA LYS A 270 13.11 27.68 -15.34
C LYS A 270 12.66 27.06 -16.66
N ALA A 271 11.89 27.83 -17.43
CA ALA A 271 11.38 27.39 -18.74
C ALA A 271 12.47 27.11 -19.78
N ASP A 272 13.61 27.79 -19.69
CA ASP A 272 14.79 27.53 -20.53
C ASP A 272 15.59 26.30 -20.08
N GLY A 273 15.18 25.69 -18.96
CA GLY A 273 15.82 24.53 -18.36
C GLY A 273 17.02 24.85 -17.47
N SER A 274 17.28 26.12 -17.13
CA SER A 274 18.29 26.46 -16.11
C SER A 274 17.82 26.09 -14.71
N ILE A 275 18.77 25.74 -13.83
CA ILE A 275 18.49 25.19 -12.49
C ILE A 275 19.17 26.06 -11.42
N THR A 276 18.48 26.25 -10.30
CA THR A 276 19.08 26.84 -9.09
C THR A 276 18.72 25.99 -7.88
N ALA A 277 19.72 25.60 -7.09
CA ALA A 277 19.53 24.86 -5.85
C ALA A 277 19.80 25.74 -4.62
N TRP A 278 19.15 25.42 -3.50
CA TRP A 278 19.41 26.05 -2.20
C TRP A 278 19.06 25.08 -1.05
N GLY A 279 19.56 25.38 0.15
CA GLY A 279 19.43 24.54 1.34
C GLY A 279 20.81 24.16 1.87
N ASP A 280 20.91 22.98 2.48
CA ASP A 280 22.18 22.43 2.97
C ASP A 280 23.23 22.32 1.84
N SER A 281 24.34 23.05 1.99
CA SER A 281 25.45 23.08 1.02
C SER A 281 26.14 21.74 0.87
N ASP A 282 26.15 20.90 1.91
CA ASP A 282 26.83 19.60 1.87
C ASP A 282 25.97 18.51 1.20
N ARG A 283 24.71 18.81 0.87
CA ARG A 283 23.68 17.84 0.44
C ARG A 283 22.95 18.24 -0.85
N GLY A 284 23.60 19.03 -1.72
CA GLY A 284 23.05 19.43 -3.02
C GLY A 284 22.27 20.75 -3.05
N GLY A 285 22.35 21.53 -1.97
CA GLY A 285 21.84 22.91 -1.92
C GLY A 285 22.70 23.92 -2.67
N VAL A 286 23.83 23.49 -3.25
CA VAL A 286 24.71 24.28 -4.11
C VAL A 286 25.12 23.46 -5.34
N ASP A 287 25.87 24.07 -6.25
CA ASP A 287 26.51 23.41 -7.40
C ASP A 287 25.55 22.71 -8.38
N ALA A 288 24.34 23.26 -8.53
CA ALA A 288 23.45 22.88 -9.62
C ALA A 288 24.13 23.12 -11.00
N PRO A 289 23.79 22.33 -12.04
CA PRO A 289 24.39 22.50 -13.37
C PRO A 289 24.25 23.92 -13.91
N SER A 290 25.34 24.46 -14.46
CA SER A 290 25.41 25.83 -14.98
C SER A 290 24.89 25.98 -16.42
N ASP A 291 24.70 24.88 -17.13
CA ASP A 291 24.09 24.84 -18.45
C ASP A 291 22.56 24.73 -18.37
N ASN A 292 21.88 24.78 -19.52
CA ASN A 292 20.42 24.80 -19.61
C ASN A 292 19.87 23.65 -20.49
N GLY A 293 18.56 23.68 -20.77
CA GLY A 293 17.86 22.67 -21.55
C GLY A 293 17.42 21.43 -20.76
N TYR A 294 17.49 21.46 -19.43
CA TYR A 294 16.91 20.42 -18.59
C TYR A 294 15.39 20.53 -18.60
N ILE A 295 14.72 19.39 -18.71
CA ILE A 295 13.26 19.30 -18.73
C ILE A 295 12.69 18.77 -17.41
N LYS A 296 13.52 18.12 -16.60
CA LYS A 296 13.09 17.52 -15.33
C LYS A 296 14.26 17.26 -14.39
N ILE A 297 13.99 17.43 -13.09
CA ILE A 297 14.89 17.08 -11.98
C ILE A 297 14.31 15.88 -11.23
N TYR A 298 15.19 15.02 -10.72
CA TYR A 298 14.90 13.79 -9.99
C TYR A 298 15.78 13.76 -8.73
N PRO A 299 15.21 13.92 -7.53
CA PRO A 299 15.97 13.84 -6.29
C PRO A 299 16.11 12.40 -5.75
N SER A 300 17.20 12.17 -5.02
CA SER A 300 17.34 11.14 -3.97
C SER A 300 17.31 11.83 -2.60
N ARG A 301 17.82 11.19 -1.53
CA ARG A 301 17.80 11.77 -0.18
C ARG A 301 18.54 13.12 -0.09
N TYR A 302 19.73 13.19 -0.69
CA TYR A 302 20.67 14.33 -0.56
C TYR A 302 21.42 14.64 -1.87
N ALA A 303 20.83 14.26 -3.00
CA ALA A 303 21.38 14.53 -4.32
C ALA A 303 20.26 14.70 -5.34
N PHE A 304 20.62 15.23 -6.51
CA PHE A 304 19.73 15.41 -7.64
C PHE A 304 20.34 14.90 -8.93
N ALA A 305 19.47 14.44 -9.82
CA ALA A 305 19.76 14.17 -11.21
C ALA A 305 18.83 15.02 -12.10
N ALA A 306 19.38 15.77 -13.05
CA ALA A 306 18.61 16.52 -14.05
C ALA A 306 18.77 15.90 -15.43
N MET A 307 17.66 15.82 -16.17
CA MET A 307 17.61 15.18 -17.49
C MET A 307 17.17 16.18 -18.56
N LYS A 308 17.83 16.15 -19.71
CA LYS A 308 17.47 16.92 -20.91
C LYS A 308 16.52 16.13 -21.83
N ALA A 309 15.99 16.80 -22.86
CA ALA A 309 15.04 16.18 -23.79
C ALA A 309 15.63 15.03 -24.62
N ASP A 310 16.94 15.04 -24.88
CA ASP A 310 17.65 13.93 -25.51
C ASP A 310 17.91 12.75 -24.55
N GLY A 311 17.56 12.90 -23.27
CA GLY A 311 17.79 11.92 -22.23
C GLY A 311 19.17 12.02 -21.57
N SER A 312 20.04 12.97 -21.92
CA SER A 312 21.32 13.15 -21.22
C SER A 312 21.11 13.60 -19.76
N ILE A 313 21.99 13.15 -18.86
CA ILE A 313 21.84 13.30 -17.41
C ILE A 313 23.04 14.06 -16.81
N LYS A 314 22.75 15.00 -15.91
CA LYS A 314 23.73 15.58 -14.97
C LYS A 314 23.28 15.35 -13.54
N VAL A 315 24.23 15.22 -12.63
CA VAL A 315 23.98 15.00 -11.19
C VAL A 315 24.77 15.99 -10.36
N TRP A 316 24.27 16.30 -9.17
CA TRP A 316 24.97 17.09 -8.15
C TRP A 316 24.46 16.74 -6.76
N GLY A 317 25.17 17.22 -5.73
CA GLY A 317 24.93 16.91 -4.32
C GLY A 317 25.86 15.84 -3.79
N ASP A 318 25.45 15.15 -2.73
CA ASP A 318 26.33 14.21 -2.03
C ASP A 318 26.62 12.96 -2.89
N PRO A 319 27.89 12.64 -3.20
CA PRO A 319 28.28 11.45 -3.96
C PRO A 319 27.77 10.14 -3.37
N TYR A 320 27.67 10.02 -2.04
CA TYR A 320 27.16 8.84 -1.34
C TYR A 320 25.66 8.60 -1.61
N PHE A 321 24.95 9.61 -2.09
CA PHE A 321 23.52 9.55 -2.42
C PHE A 321 23.25 9.66 -3.93
N GLY A 322 24.28 9.48 -4.76
CA GLY A 322 24.17 9.53 -6.22
C GLY A 322 24.40 10.92 -6.83
N GLY A 323 24.95 11.87 -6.07
CA GLY A 323 25.33 13.20 -6.54
C GLY A 323 26.58 13.26 -7.41
N ALA A 324 27.16 12.09 -7.75
CA ALA A 324 28.30 11.95 -8.63
C ALA A 324 28.12 10.74 -9.57
N ASN A 325 28.99 10.64 -10.58
CA ASN A 325 29.08 9.50 -11.50
C ASN A 325 27.78 9.22 -12.29
N ALA A 326 27.14 10.27 -12.81
CA ALA A 326 26.02 10.13 -13.74
C ALA A 326 26.40 9.22 -14.93
N PRO A 327 25.46 8.41 -15.44
CA PRO A 327 25.71 7.58 -16.60
C PRO A 327 25.98 8.45 -17.84
N PHE A 328 26.99 8.06 -18.62
CA PHE A 328 27.35 8.75 -19.86
C PHE A 328 26.38 8.41 -21.00
N GLY A 329 26.06 9.41 -21.84
CA GLY A 329 25.26 9.23 -23.05
C GLY A 329 23.89 9.91 -22.97
N SER A 330 23.00 9.47 -23.84
CA SER A 330 21.64 9.98 -24.06
C SER A 330 20.67 8.81 -24.30
N GLY A 331 19.38 9.09 -24.51
CA GLY A 331 18.36 8.05 -24.75
C GLY A 331 17.74 7.45 -23.47
N TYR A 332 18.06 8.00 -22.30
CA TYR A 332 17.33 7.73 -21.07
C TYR A 332 15.95 8.42 -21.12
N THR A 333 14.91 7.67 -20.76
CA THR A 333 13.52 8.12 -20.83
C THR A 333 12.98 8.53 -19.47
N LYS A 334 13.52 7.94 -18.40
CA LYS A 334 13.08 8.23 -17.03
C LYS A 334 14.12 7.81 -16.01
N ILE A 335 14.26 8.62 -14.97
CA ILE A 335 15.08 8.33 -13.79
C ILE A 335 14.17 7.99 -12.62
N TYR A 336 14.62 7.03 -11.82
CA TYR A 336 14.04 6.58 -10.57
C TYR A 336 15.10 6.66 -9.47
N SER A 337 14.67 6.74 -8.21
CA SER A 337 15.56 6.88 -7.06
C SER A 337 15.03 6.14 -5.83
N ASN A 338 15.96 5.70 -4.99
CA ASN A 338 15.72 5.38 -3.58
C ASN A 338 16.50 6.39 -2.71
N GLU A 339 16.82 6.06 -1.45
CA GLU A 339 17.54 7.02 -0.59
C GLU A 339 18.90 7.40 -1.15
N ASN A 340 19.65 6.42 -1.64
CA ASN A 340 21.09 6.55 -1.86
C ASN A 340 21.53 6.28 -3.30
N ALA A 341 20.62 5.87 -4.17
CA ALA A 341 20.92 5.47 -5.53
C ALA A 341 19.84 5.93 -6.51
N PHE A 342 20.23 5.94 -7.78
CA PHE A 342 19.38 6.22 -8.92
C PHE A 342 19.44 5.07 -9.94
N ALA A 343 18.36 4.92 -10.71
CA ALA A 343 18.28 4.02 -11.84
C ALA A 343 17.58 4.72 -13.02
N ALA A 344 18.22 4.74 -14.18
CA ALA A 344 17.69 5.31 -15.41
C ALA A 344 17.26 4.22 -16.39
N LEU A 345 16.04 4.34 -16.92
CA LEU A 345 15.45 3.47 -17.92
C LEU A 345 15.63 4.06 -19.33
N THR A 346 16.03 3.25 -20.29
CA THR A 346 16.18 3.63 -21.71
C THR A 346 14.94 3.24 -22.53
N HIS A 347 14.89 3.63 -23.81
CA HIS A 347 13.79 3.29 -24.72
C HIS A 347 13.60 1.79 -24.98
N ASP A 348 14.69 1.01 -24.98
CA ASP A 348 14.60 -0.45 -25.13
C ASP A 348 14.25 -1.16 -23.81
N GLY A 349 14.14 -0.39 -22.72
CA GLY A 349 13.85 -0.91 -21.39
C GLY A 349 15.07 -1.51 -20.69
N SER A 350 16.30 -1.18 -21.10
CA SER A 350 17.51 -1.46 -20.31
C SER A 350 17.73 -0.41 -19.22
N ILE A 351 18.55 -0.75 -18.21
CA ILE A 351 18.70 0.04 -16.99
C ILE A 351 20.17 0.37 -16.74
N LYS A 352 20.44 1.61 -16.33
CA LYS A 352 21.72 2.04 -15.76
C LYS A 352 21.50 2.61 -14.36
N ALA A 353 22.19 2.05 -13.38
CA ALA A 353 22.17 2.55 -12.00
C ALA A 353 23.47 3.28 -11.65
N TRP A 354 23.38 4.19 -10.69
CA TRP A 354 24.52 4.87 -10.07
C TRP A 354 24.17 5.31 -8.63
N GLY A 355 25.19 5.63 -7.84
CA GLY A 355 25.05 5.99 -6.42
C GLY A 355 25.64 4.92 -5.51
N HIS A 356 25.10 4.74 -4.30
CA HIS A 356 25.69 3.79 -3.36
C HIS A 356 25.49 2.33 -3.81
N PRO A 357 26.56 1.50 -3.90
CA PRO A 357 26.45 0.13 -4.40
C PRO A 357 25.46 -0.73 -3.61
N TYR A 358 25.53 -0.67 -2.27
CA TYR A 358 24.61 -1.41 -1.39
C TYR A 358 23.13 -1.09 -1.60
N PHE A 359 22.81 0.12 -2.06
CA PHE A 359 21.44 0.57 -2.30
C PHE A 359 21.01 0.36 -3.76
N GLY A 360 21.73 -0.48 -4.50
CA GLY A 360 21.42 -0.74 -5.91
C GLY A 360 21.90 0.36 -6.86
N GLY A 361 22.87 1.17 -6.43
CA GLY A 361 23.62 2.08 -7.30
C GLY A 361 24.56 1.35 -8.28
N GLU A 362 24.77 0.05 -8.07
CA GLU A 362 25.45 -0.86 -8.98
C GLU A 362 24.58 -2.09 -9.23
N ASP A 363 25.04 -3.00 -10.11
CA ASP A 363 24.41 -4.30 -10.37
C ASP A 363 22.94 -4.25 -10.83
N ALA A 364 22.58 -3.19 -11.57
CA ALA A 364 21.29 -3.13 -12.25
C ALA A 364 21.07 -4.39 -13.14
N PRO A 365 19.86 -4.98 -13.14
CA PRO A 365 19.59 -6.19 -13.90
C PRO A 365 19.96 -6.08 -15.38
N ALA A 366 20.67 -7.09 -15.88
CA ALA A 366 21.05 -7.17 -17.28
C ALA A 366 19.84 -7.45 -18.18
N GLY A 367 19.90 -6.94 -19.41
CA GLY A 367 18.86 -7.15 -20.42
C GLY A 367 18.02 -5.90 -20.68
N SER A 368 16.91 -6.11 -21.38
CA SER A 368 16.00 -5.07 -21.85
C SER A 368 14.53 -5.51 -21.68
N GLY A 369 13.59 -4.64 -22.06
CA GLY A 369 12.15 -4.92 -21.94
C GLY A 369 11.57 -4.66 -20.54
N TYR A 370 12.32 -4.06 -19.63
CA TYR A 370 11.76 -3.55 -18.38
C TYR A 370 10.87 -2.34 -18.67
N THR A 371 9.67 -2.34 -18.09
CA THR A 371 8.65 -1.32 -18.37
C THR A 371 8.57 -0.28 -17.26
N LYS A 372 8.96 -0.66 -16.03
CA LYS A 372 8.86 0.20 -14.86
C LYS A 372 9.80 -0.24 -13.75
N ILE A 373 10.34 0.75 -13.05
CA ILE A 373 11.14 0.59 -11.82
C ILE A 373 10.30 1.06 -10.62
N TYR A 374 10.46 0.38 -9.51
CA TYR A 374 9.89 0.65 -8.19
C TYR A 374 11.03 0.66 -7.17
N SER A 375 10.85 1.35 -6.05
CA SER A 375 11.88 1.44 -4.99
C SER A 375 11.29 1.35 -3.59
N THR A 376 12.09 0.80 -2.69
CA THR A 376 12.04 0.99 -1.23
C THR A 376 13.09 2.05 -0.86
N ASN A 377 13.39 2.26 0.42
CA ASN A 377 14.51 3.12 0.82
C ASN A 377 15.85 2.54 0.37
N GLY A 378 15.98 1.20 0.40
CA GLY A 378 17.22 0.47 0.19
C GLY A 378 17.38 -0.25 -1.15
N ALA A 379 16.29 -0.47 -1.89
CA ALA A 379 16.32 -1.39 -3.04
C ALA A 379 15.46 -0.91 -4.20
N PHE A 380 15.64 -1.57 -5.34
CA PHE A 380 14.82 -1.41 -6.53
C PHE A 380 14.17 -2.73 -6.93
N ALA A 381 13.00 -2.65 -7.55
CA ALA A 381 12.33 -3.76 -8.22
C ALA A 381 11.86 -3.33 -9.61
N VAL A 382 12.05 -4.19 -10.61
CA VAL A 382 11.66 -3.94 -12.01
C VAL A 382 10.60 -4.92 -12.48
N LEU A 383 9.68 -4.41 -13.30
CA LEU A 383 8.58 -5.17 -13.89
C LEU A 383 8.73 -5.25 -15.42
N LYS A 384 8.68 -6.46 -15.98
CA LYS A 384 8.61 -6.69 -17.44
C LYS A 384 7.16 -6.78 -17.93
N ALA A 385 6.99 -6.74 -19.25
CA ALA A 385 5.67 -6.82 -19.89
C ALA A 385 4.95 -8.17 -19.66
N ASP A 386 5.69 -9.25 -19.43
CA ASP A 386 5.15 -10.56 -19.04
C ASP A 386 4.76 -10.65 -17.55
N GLY A 387 5.02 -9.57 -16.79
CA GLY A 387 4.76 -9.50 -15.36
C GLY A 387 5.80 -10.19 -14.50
N SER A 388 6.97 -10.57 -15.04
CA SER A 388 8.10 -11.04 -14.22
C SER A 388 8.76 -9.88 -13.47
N ILE A 389 9.30 -10.18 -12.29
CA ILE A 389 9.92 -9.21 -11.39
C ILE A 389 11.39 -9.56 -11.17
N THR A 390 12.24 -8.55 -11.10
CA THR A 390 13.63 -8.69 -10.60
C THR A 390 13.89 -7.58 -9.60
N ALA A 391 14.54 -7.88 -8.48
CA ALA A 391 14.96 -6.89 -7.50
C ALA A 391 16.48 -6.86 -7.36
N TRP A 392 17.02 -5.72 -6.94
CA TRP A 392 18.43 -5.53 -6.61
C TRP A 392 18.61 -4.38 -5.60
N GLY A 393 19.79 -4.31 -4.98
CA GLY A 393 20.10 -3.40 -3.88
C GLY A 393 20.09 -4.10 -2.53
N ALA A 394 19.76 -3.38 -1.46
CA ALA A 394 19.89 -3.87 -0.09
C ALA A 394 18.95 -5.08 0.15
N PRO A 395 19.47 -6.28 0.47
CA PRO A 395 18.64 -7.47 0.66
C PRO A 395 17.54 -7.29 1.72
N GLU A 396 17.86 -6.63 2.82
CA GLU A 396 16.95 -6.32 3.92
C GLU A 396 15.82 -5.37 3.54
N SER A 397 15.98 -4.60 2.46
CA SER A 397 14.95 -3.69 1.93
C SER A 397 14.22 -4.28 0.70
N GLY A 398 14.29 -5.60 0.51
CA GLY A 398 13.66 -6.31 -0.61
C GLY A 398 14.47 -6.29 -1.91
N GLY A 399 15.78 -6.01 -1.83
CA GLY A 399 16.72 -6.10 -2.94
C GLY A 399 17.04 -7.54 -3.36
N SER A 400 16.62 -8.53 -2.58
CA SER A 400 16.67 -9.95 -2.91
C SER A 400 15.29 -10.59 -2.81
N ASP A 401 15.19 -11.86 -3.22
CA ASP A 401 14.01 -12.71 -2.98
C ASP A 401 12.70 -12.21 -3.62
N ALA A 402 12.83 -11.46 -4.72
CA ALA A 402 11.70 -11.14 -5.58
C ALA A 402 11.02 -12.43 -6.08
N PRO A 403 9.69 -12.40 -6.33
CA PRO A 403 8.96 -13.58 -6.80
C PRO A 403 9.52 -14.12 -8.12
N THR A 404 9.59 -15.45 -8.23
CA THR A 404 10.13 -16.14 -9.41
C THR A 404 9.08 -16.44 -10.48
N ASP A 405 7.81 -16.29 -10.15
CA ASP A 405 6.67 -16.43 -11.05
C ASP A 405 6.37 -15.11 -11.80
N SER A 406 5.39 -15.15 -12.71
CA SER A 406 5.05 -14.04 -13.61
C SER A 406 3.57 -13.68 -13.56
N GLY A 407 3.14 -12.71 -14.38
CA GLY A 407 1.75 -12.24 -14.42
C GLY A 407 1.41 -11.14 -13.41
N TYR A 408 2.42 -10.58 -12.72
CA TYR A 408 2.22 -9.39 -11.90
C TYR A 408 1.97 -8.17 -12.80
N ILE A 409 1.04 -7.33 -12.39
CA ILE A 409 0.65 -6.13 -13.14
C ILE A 409 1.10 -4.85 -12.45
N LYS A 410 1.46 -4.93 -11.16
CA LYS A 410 1.88 -3.77 -10.37
C LYS A 410 2.64 -4.18 -9.11
N ILE A 411 3.59 -3.35 -8.71
CA ILE A 411 4.34 -3.43 -7.45
C ILE A 411 3.98 -2.20 -6.59
N TYR A 412 4.00 -2.40 -5.28
CA TYR A 412 3.87 -1.42 -4.20
C TYR A 412 5.02 -1.64 -3.21
N SER A 413 5.39 -0.63 -2.43
CA SER A 413 6.51 -0.72 -1.47
C SER A 413 6.26 0.02 -0.17
N THR A 414 6.75 -0.49 0.95
CA THR A 414 7.01 0.26 2.21
C THR A 414 8.44 0.82 2.20
N SER A 415 8.94 1.27 3.36
CA SER A 415 10.35 1.68 3.47
C SER A 415 11.32 0.55 3.13
N ASP A 416 10.97 -0.71 3.41
CA ASP A 416 11.90 -1.84 3.33
C ASP A 416 11.27 -3.16 2.82
N ALA A 417 10.08 -3.09 2.25
CA ALA A 417 9.43 -4.25 1.62
C ALA A 417 8.67 -3.87 0.35
N PHE A 418 8.44 -4.88 -0.49
CA PHE A 418 7.60 -4.78 -1.67
C PHE A 418 6.39 -5.72 -1.57
N ALA A 419 5.32 -5.36 -2.27
CA ALA A 419 4.16 -6.20 -2.52
C ALA A 419 3.75 -6.09 -4.00
N ALA A 420 3.65 -7.22 -4.70
CA ALA A 420 3.21 -7.28 -6.08
C ALA A 420 1.84 -7.94 -6.20
N ILE A 421 1.03 -7.44 -7.14
CA ILE A 421 -0.34 -7.92 -7.37
C ILE A 421 -0.51 -8.44 -8.80
N LYS A 422 -1.24 -9.55 -8.95
CA LYS A 422 -1.64 -10.15 -10.23
C LYS A 422 -3.06 -9.72 -10.63
N ALA A 423 -3.43 -9.98 -11.89
CA ALA A 423 -4.74 -9.61 -12.45
C ALA A 423 -5.95 -10.28 -11.77
N ASP A 424 -5.73 -11.37 -11.05
CA ASP A 424 -6.74 -12.10 -10.26
C ASP A 424 -6.87 -11.58 -8.81
N GLY A 425 -6.06 -10.59 -8.41
CA GLY A 425 -6.01 -10.05 -7.06
C GLY A 425 -5.03 -10.76 -6.12
N SER A 426 -4.32 -11.80 -6.57
CA SER A 426 -3.30 -12.47 -5.76
C SER A 426 -2.14 -11.53 -5.43
N ILE A 427 -1.67 -11.53 -4.17
CA ILE A 427 -0.59 -10.66 -3.69
C ILE A 427 0.59 -11.51 -3.19
N THR A 428 1.79 -11.14 -3.62
CA THR A 428 3.05 -11.66 -3.10
C THR A 428 3.87 -10.52 -2.51
N ALA A 429 4.34 -10.65 -1.27
CA ALA A 429 5.19 -9.66 -0.63
C ALA A 429 6.58 -10.25 -0.32
N TRP A 430 7.62 -9.41 -0.36
CA TRP A 430 9.00 -9.76 -0.05
C TRP A 430 9.75 -8.55 0.55
N GLY A 431 10.93 -8.80 1.12
CA GLY A 431 11.71 -7.81 1.88
C GLY A 431 11.54 -7.97 3.39
N ARG A 432 11.78 -6.92 4.17
CA ARG A 432 11.82 -7.03 5.64
C ARG A 432 10.47 -7.48 6.23
N PRO A 433 10.40 -8.59 6.99
CA PRO A 433 9.15 -9.12 7.54
C PRO A 433 8.34 -8.11 8.37
N ASP A 434 9.00 -7.40 9.27
CA ASP A 434 8.45 -6.37 10.14
C ASP A 434 8.04 -5.10 9.38
N HIS A 435 8.43 -4.95 8.11
CA HIS A 435 7.97 -3.89 7.21
C HIS A 435 6.92 -4.38 6.20
N GLY A 436 6.31 -5.54 6.47
CA GLY A 436 5.28 -6.15 5.61
C GLY A 436 5.83 -6.95 4.43
N GLY A 437 7.14 -7.21 4.40
CA GLY A 437 7.81 -8.07 3.42
C GLY A 437 7.61 -9.56 3.65
N SER A 438 7.03 -9.93 4.79
CA SER A 438 6.37 -11.22 4.95
C SER A 438 4.87 -10.99 4.76
N HIS A 439 4.31 -11.47 3.65
CA HIS A 439 2.88 -11.68 3.60
C HIS A 439 2.52 -12.56 4.80
N ALA A 440 1.53 -12.15 5.59
CA ALA A 440 1.03 -12.95 6.70
C ALA A 440 0.81 -14.37 6.17
N SER A 441 1.52 -15.32 6.79
CA SER A 441 1.64 -16.72 6.42
C SER A 441 0.35 -17.31 5.86
N GLY A 442 0.23 -17.32 4.53
CA GLY A 442 -0.92 -17.87 3.83
C GLY A 442 -2.26 -17.18 4.10
N TYR A 443 -3.20 -17.37 3.19
CA TYR A 443 -4.61 -17.02 3.41
C TYR A 443 -5.36 -18.26 3.90
N ASN A 444 -6.57 -18.08 4.44
CA ASN A 444 -7.41 -19.22 4.82
C ASN A 444 -7.88 -19.94 3.54
N LEU A 445 -7.13 -20.94 3.12
CA LEU A 445 -7.38 -21.79 1.95
C LEU A 445 -8.73 -22.50 2.04
N ALA A 446 -9.26 -22.70 3.25
CA ALA A 446 -10.52 -23.38 3.48
C ALA A 446 -11.75 -22.46 3.36
N LEU A 447 -11.59 -21.13 3.40
CA LEU A 447 -12.71 -20.19 3.38
C LEU A 447 -13.59 -20.38 2.13
N GLY A 448 -14.88 -20.65 2.35
CA GLY A 448 -15.88 -20.88 1.32
C GLY A 448 -15.71 -22.19 0.53
N LYS A 449 -14.78 -23.07 0.93
CA LYS A 449 -14.52 -24.33 0.22
C LYS A 449 -15.56 -25.40 0.55
N HIS A 450 -15.62 -26.42 -0.30
CA HIS A 450 -16.52 -27.54 -0.11
C HIS A 450 -16.06 -28.42 1.06
N ALA A 451 -16.86 -28.43 2.12
CA ALA A 451 -16.63 -29.23 3.32
C ALA A 451 -17.68 -30.35 3.45
N THR A 452 -17.27 -31.47 4.05
CA THR A 452 -18.14 -32.62 4.34
C THR A 452 -17.88 -33.14 5.76
N GLN A 453 -18.86 -33.82 6.34
CA GLN A 453 -18.75 -34.42 7.67
C GLN A 453 -19.38 -35.82 7.67
N SER A 454 -18.93 -36.68 8.59
CA SER A 454 -19.33 -38.09 8.69
C SER A 454 -20.84 -38.27 8.82
N SER A 455 -21.49 -37.37 9.54
CA SER A 455 -22.94 -37.31 9.68
C SER A 455 -23.37 -35.90 10.06
N THR A 456 -24.65 -35.56 9.86
CA THR A 456 -25.21 -34.27 10.24
C THR A 456 -26.31 -34.48 11.28
N TYR A 457 -26.21 -33.81 12.43
CA TYR A 457 -27.19 -33.93 13.51
C TYR A 457 -28.45 -33.11 13.24
N GLN A 458 -28.29 -31.87 12.77
CA GLN A 458 -29.38 -30.96 12.44
C GLN A 458 -29.12 -30.26 11.10
N TYR A 459 -30.18 -29.90 10.38
CA TYR A 459 -30.07 -29.27 9.06
C TYR A 459 -29.35 -27.92 9.08
N THR A 460 -29.25 -27.26 10.24
CA THR A 460 -28.55 -25.98 10.42
C THR A 460 -27.08 -26.13 10.79
N THR A 461 -26.60 -27.35 11.09
CA THR A 461 -25.24 -27.62 11.58
C THR A 461 -24.39 -28.36 10.55
N VAL A 462 -24.51 -27.93 9.30
CA VAL A 462 -23.82 -28.51 8.13
C VAL A 462 -22.32 -28.26 8.16
N ALA A 463 -21.55 -29.08 7.44
CA ALA A 463 -20.10 -28.99 7.39
C ALA A 463 -19.56 -27.63 6.92
N GLY A 464 -20.30 -26.94 6.04
CA GLY A 464 -19.91 -25.63 5.49
C GLY A 464 -19.80 -24.51 6.53
N ASN A 465 -20.46 -24.65 7.70
CA ASN A 465 -20.37 -23.64 8.76
C ASN A 465 -18.95 -23.50 9.32
N ALA A 466 -18.10 -24.53 9.23
CA ALA A 466 -16.71 -24.44 9.71
C ALA A 466 -15.76 -23.76 8.72
N VAL A 467 -16.26 -23.26 7.59
CA VAL A 467 -15.47 -22.61 6.53
C VAL A 467 -16.15 -21.35 6.03
N ASP A 468 -17.09 -20.78 6.78
CA ASP A 468 -17.83 -19.57 6.39
C ASP A 468 -17.17 -18.28 6.90
N GLY A 469 -16.10 -18.41 7.71
CA GLY A 469 -15.37 -17.29 8.30
C GLY A 469 -15.96 -16.80 9.63
N ASN A 470 -17.02 -17.43 10.13
CA ASN A 470 -17.66 -17.08 11.39
C ASN A 470 -17.11 -17.94 12.54
N THR A 471 -16.28 -17.34 13.39
CA THR A 471 -15.63 -18.04 14.51
C THR A 471 -16.52 -18.22 15.75
N ASN A 472 -17.83 -17.94 15.65
CA ASN A 472 -18.72 -17.93 16.79
C ASN A 472 -19.07 -19.36 17.27
N GLY A 473 -18.48 -19.78 18.37
CA GLY A 473 -18.73 -21.10 18.95
C GLY A 473 -20.09 -21.33 19.58
N LYS A 474 -21.07 -20.41 19.48
CA LYS A 474 -22.43 -20.61 20.01
C LYS A 474 -23.33 -21.25 18.95
N ILE A 475 -23.82 -22.47 19.21
CA ILE A 475 -24.63 -23.23 18.23
C ILE A 475 -25.91 -22.52 17.79
N LEU A 476 -26.56 -21.77 18.69
CA LEU A 476 -27.82 -21.05 18.41
C LEU A 476 -27.64 -19.88 17.43
N ASN A 477 -26.40 -19.50 17.12
CA ASN A 477 -26.09 -18.45 16.14
C ASN A 477 -25.83 -19.03 14.73
N ASN A 478 -26.17 -20.30 14.48
CA ASN A 478 -26.01 -21.00 13.19
C ASN A 478 -24.58 -20.97 12.62
N SER A 479 -23.58 -20.95 13.50
CA SER A 479 -22.16 -20.79 13.14
C SER A 479 -21.31 -22.03 13.42
N THR A 480 -21.93 -23.18 13.76
CA THR A 480 -21.18 -24.39 14.15
C THR A 480 -21.63 -25.61 13.37
N THR A 481 -20.70 -26.51 13.09
CA THR A 481 -20.97 -27.87 12.59
C THR A 481 -21.35 -28.80 13.75
N HIS A 482 -22.11 -29.87 13.47
CA HIS A 482 -22.43 -30.87 14.50
C HIS A 482 -22.76 -32.23 13.88
N THR A 483 -21.95 -33.24 14.18
CA THR A 483 -22.19 -34.64 13.76
C THR A 483 -23.18 -35.35 14.68
N LYS A 484 -23.64 -36.53 14.33
CA LYS A 484 -24.33 -37.45 15.24
C LYS A 484 -23.32 -38.09 16.22
N TYR A 485 -23.82 -38.81 17.22
CA TYR A 485 -23.00 -39.57 18.16
C TYR A 485 -22.48 -40.84 17.50
N GLU A 486 -21.20 -40.87 17.16
CA GLU A 486 -20.60 -42.00 16.45
C GLU A 486 -19.12 -42.18 16.76
N GLN A 487 -18.61 -43.38 16.49
CA GLN A 487 -17.19 -43.69 16.69
C GLN A 487 -16.38 -42.99 15.61
N GLY A 488 -15.41 -42.18 16.00
CA GLY A 488 -14.50 -41.55 15.06
C GLY A 488 -15.17 -40.55 14.11
N ALA A 489 -16.16 -39.82 14.61
CA ALA A 489 -16.82 -38.74 13.87
C ALA A 489 -15.79 -37.77 13.28
N TRP A 490 -16.00 -37.32 12.04
CA TRP A 490 -15.03 -36.51 11.31
C TRP A 490 -15.66 -35.38 10.51
N TRP A 491 -14.85 -34.34 10.30
CA TRP A 491 -15.10 -33.22 9.41
C TRP A 491 -13.89 -33.07 8.48
N GLN A 492 -14.11 -32.73 7.21
CA GLN A 492 -13.04 -32.48 6.25
C GLN A 492 -13.39 -31.38 5.24
N VAL A 493 -12.35 -30.75 4.70
CA VAL A 493 -12.46 -29.76 3.60
C VAL A 493 -11.62 -30.18 2.41
N ASP A 494 -12.15 -29.95 1.21
CA ASP A 494 -11.42 -30.02 -0.06
C ASP A 494 -10.99 -28.62 -0.48
N LEU A 495 -9.68 -28.36 -0.50
CA LEU A 495 -9.11 -27.06 -0.88
C LEU A 495 -9.19 -26.79 -2.40
N GLY A 496 -9.59 -27.79 -3.18
CA GLY A 496 -9.78 -27.77 -4.64
C GLY A 496 -8.61 -28.37 -5.41
N GLU A 497 -7.39 -28.05 -5.00
CA GLU A 497 -6.13 -28.56 -5.54
C GLU A 497 -5.09 -28.68 -4.43
N GLU A 498 -3.90 -29.19 -4.76
CA GLU A 498 -2.81 -29.31 -3.80
C GLU A 498 -2.28 -27.92 -3.42
N LYS A 499 -2.14 -27.67 -2.11
CA LYS A 499 -1.69 -26.40 -1.53
C LYS A 499 -0.50 -26.62 -0.62
N ASN A 500 0.29 -25.57 -0.37
CA ASN A 500 1.26 -25.58 0.71
C ASN A 500 0.61 -25.04 1.98
N ILE A 501 0.49 -25.88 3.02
CA ILE A 501 -0.20 -25.53 4.26
C ILE A 501 0.85 -25.25 5.34
N ASN A 502 0.73 -24.10 6.00
CA ASN A 502 1.68 -23.63 7.00
C ASN A 502 1.10 -23.72 8.42
N GLN A 503 -0.22 -23.57 8.58
CA GLN A 503 -0.87 -23.59 9.88
C GLN A 503 -2.33 -24.02 9.76
N ILE A 504 -2.83 -24.73 10.76
CA ILE A 504 -4.26 -25.06 10.91
C ILE A 504 -4.76 -24.46 12.23
N ILE A 505 -5.85 -23.71 12.19
CA ILE A 505 -6.48 -23.12 13.37
C ILE A 505 -7.87 -23.73 13.53
N ILE A 506 -8.14 -24.31 14.70
CA ILE A 506 -9.41 -24.97 14.98
C ILE A 506 -10.13 -24.18 16.07
N TYR A 507 -11.28 -23.59 15.73
CA TYR A 507 -12.20 -22.96 16.67
C TYR A 507 -13.26 -23.97 17.10
N ASN A 508 -13.37 -24.17 18.41
CA ASN A 508 -14.30 -25.10 19.02
C ASN A 508 -15.61 -24.41 19.38
N ARG A 509 -16.63 -25.22 19.66
CA ARG A 509 -17.87 -24.79 20.30
C ARG A 509 -17.59 -24.20 21.69
N THR A 510 -18.30 -23.15 22.08
CA THR A 510 -18.02 -22.36 23.29
C THR A 510 -19.18 -22.23 24.29
N ASP A 511 -20.43 -22.48 23.90
CA ASP A 511 -21.63 -22.32 24.75
C ASP A 511 -21.85 -23.47 25.74
N CYS A 512 -21.75 -24.71 25.28
CA CYS A 512 -21.70 -25.91 26.12
C CYS A 512 -20.80 -26.93 25.45
N CYS A 513 -20.49 -28.00 26.16
CA CYS A 513 -20.10 -29.24 25.50
C CYS A 513 -18.73 -29.15 24.77
N LYS A 514 -17.93 -28.16 25.16
CA LYS A 514 -16.62 -27.81 24.59
C LYS A 514 -15.59 -28.92 24.79
N GLU A 515 -15.76 -29.73 25.84
CA GLU A 515 -14.95 -30.88 26.20
C GLU A 515 -15.08 -32.07 25.22
N ARG A 516 -16.06 -32.05 24.32
CA ARG A 516 -16.26 -33.13 23.33
C ARG A 516 -15.14 -33.24 22.30
N LEU A 517 -14.47 -32.13 21.99
CA LEU A 517 -13.29 -32.09 21.12
C LEU A 517 -11.98 -32.29 21.91
N SER A 518 -11.99 -33.12 22.95
CA SER A 518 -10.80 -33.35 23.79
C SER A 518 -9.86 -34.43 23.27
N ASN A 519 -10.31 -35.32 22.38
CA ASN A 519 -9.48 -36.41 21.86
C ASN A 519 -9.67 -36.58 20.35
N TYR A 520 -8.78 -35.97 19.56
CA TYR A 520 -8.93 -35.87 18.10
C TYR A 520 -7.59 -35.90 17.36
N ARG A 521 -7.68 -36.20 16.07
CA ARG A 521 -6.59 -36.27 15.11
C ARG A 521 -6.79 -35.23 14.04
N VAL A 522 -5.70 -34.57 13.68
CA VAL A 522 -5.62 -33.68 12.52
C VAL A 522 -4.78 -34.35 11.45
N SER A 523 -5.23 -34.30 10.20
CA SER A 523 -4.55 -34.95 9.08
C SER A 523 -4.61 -34.13 7.80
N ILE A 524 -3.55 -34.21 6.99
CA ILE A 524 -3.43 -33.57 5.67
C ILE A 524 -3.17 -34.68 4.63
N SER A 525 -3.87 -34.64 3.49
CA SER A 525 -3.74 -35.62 2.42
C SER A 525 -3.98 -35.02 1.03
N ASN A 526 -3.45 -35.67 -0.01
CA ASN A 526 -3.81 -35.41 -1.41
C ASN A 526 -4.97 -36.28 -1.90
N LYS A 527 -5.44 -37.23 -1.08
CA LYS A 527 -6.54 -38.15 -1.43
C LYS A 527 -7.70 -37.96 -0.45
N ALA A 528 -8.92 -37.79 -0.97
CA ALA A 528 -10.13 -37.65 -0.17
C ALA A 528 -10.41 -38.85 0.76
N SER A 529 -9.85 -40.02 0.45
CA SER A 529 -9.95 -41.22 1.30
C SER A 529 -9.08 -41.15 2.56
N PHE A 530 -8.07 -40.27 2.60
CA PHE A 530 -7.03 -40.24 3.64
C PHE A 530 -6.32 -41.60 3.80
N SER A 531 -6.14 -42.35 2.70
CA SER A 531 -5.34 -43.59 2.71
C SER A 531 -3.84 -43.33 2.90
N THR A 532 -3.39 -42.10 2.64
CA THR A 532 -2.01 -41.63 2.80
C THR A 532 -2.05 -40.23 3.42
N HIS A 533 -1.02 -39.86 4.18
CA HIS A 533 -0.98 -38.59 4.90
C HIS A 533 0.36 -37.91 4.68
N THR A 534 0.34 -36.61 4.37
CA THR A 534 1.54 -35.76 4.39
C THR A 534 1.80 -35.20 5.78
N TYR A 535 0.77 -35.17 6.63
CA TYR A 535 0.86 -34.82 8.04
C TYR A 535 -0.27 -35.51 8.83
N GLN A 536 0.04 -35.93 10.04
CA GLN A 536 -0.91 -36.52 10.98
C GLN A 536 -0.42 -36.33 12.42
N GLN A 537 -1.28 -35.82 13.29
CA GLN A 537 -0.98 -35.65 14.71
C GLN A 537 -2.24 -35.77 15.57
N ASP A 538 -2.07 -36.35 16.76
CA ASP A 538 -3.13 -36.55 17.75
C ASP A 538 -3.06 -35.48 18.85
N PHE A 539 -4.23 -35.07 19.32
CA PHE A 539 -4.43 -34.01 20.31
C PHE A 539 -5.39 -34.50 21.39
N HIS A 540 -4.99 -34.32 22.66
CA HIS A 540 -5.71 -34.82 23.83
C HIS A 540 -6.22 -33.70 24.75
N VAL A 541 -6.37 -32.48 24.21
CA VAL A 541 -6.89 -31.30 24.92
C VAL A 541 -7.87 -30.56 24.04
N ALA A 542 -9.03 -30.20 24.61
CA ALA A 542 -10.06 -29.47 23.89
C ALA A 542 -9.64 -28.01 23.58
N PRO A 543 -9.80 -27.52 22.35
CA PRO A 543 -9.53 -26.12 22.03
C PRO A 543 -10.47 -25.18 22.80
N HIS A 544 -9.92 -24.14 23.45
CA HIS A 544 -10.67 -23.18 24.27
C HIS A 544 -10.19 -21.73 24.09
N PRO A 545 -10.89 -20.90 23.29
CA PRO A 545 -11.87 -21.29 22.28
C PRO A 545 -11.22 -21.96 21.06
N LYS A 546 -9.90 -21.83 20.89
CA LYS A 546 -9.17 -22.33 19.71
C LYS A 546 -7.82 -22.95 20.04
N THR A 547 -7.30 -23.70 19.08
CA THR A 547 -5.93 -24.25 19.08
C THR A 547 -5.27 -23.90 17.75
N ASN A 548 -4.00 -23.49 17.82
CA ASN A 548 -3.18 -23.18 16.66
C ASN A 548 -2.16 -24.30 16.45
N ILE A 549 -2.21 -24.96 15.30
CA ILE A 549 -1.28 -26.03 14.91
C ILE A 549 -0.35 -25.45 13.86
N LYS A 550 0.87 -25.09 14.26
CA LYS A 550 1.92 -24.62 13.33
C LYS A 550 2.62 -25.83 12.72
N LEU A 551 2.87 -25.79 11.40
CA LEU A 551 3.59 -26.83 10.68
C LEU A 551 5.02 -26.35 10.42
N ASP A 552 6.01 -27.22 10.63
CA ASP A 552 7.42 -26.88 10.43
C ASP A 552 7.72 -26.45 8.99
N ALA A 553 8.64 -25.49 8.81
CA ALA A 553 9.08 -25.03 7.50
C ALA A 553 9.63 -26.20 6.66
N PRO A 554 9.29 -26.30 5.36
CA PRO A 554 8.60 -25.31 4.52
C PRO A 554 7.05 -25.36 4.55
N GLY A 555 6.44 -26.10 5.47
CA GLY A 555 4.99 -26.40 5.51
C GLY A 555 4.71 -27.87 5.15
N LYS A 556 3.44 -28.19 4.90
CA LYS A 556 2.99 -29.52 4.43
C LYS A 556 2.10 -29.37 3.22
N GLN A 557 2.43 -30.09 2.15
CA GLN A 557 1.62 -30.10 0.93
C GLN A 557 0.37 -30.97 1.12
N GLY A 558 -0.77 -30.51 0.60
CA GLY A 558 -2.03 -31.22 0.74
C GLY A 558 -3.21 -30.55 0.04
N ARG A 559 -4.16 -31.36 -0.43
CA ARG A 559 -5.46 -30.88 -0.94
C ARG A 559 -6.59 -30.98 0.08
N TYR A 560 -6.52 -31.93 1.01
CA TYR A 560 -7.57 -32.22 1.98
C TYR A 560 -7.05 -32.08 3.40
N VAL A 561 -7.86 -31.46 4.26
CA VAL A 561 -7.63 -31.40 5.71
C VAL A 561 -8.79 -32.08 6.44
N ARG A 562 -8.50 -32.94 7.42
CA ARG A 562 -9.51 -33.65 8.22
C ARG A 562 -9.25 -33.49 9.71
N ILE A 563 -10.33 -33.21 10.45
CA ILE A 563 -10.40 -33.28 11.91
C ILE A 563 -11.27 -34.49 12.26
N GLN A 564 -10.74 -35.44 13.03
CA GLN A 564 -11.42 -36.70 13.34
C GLN A 564 -11.29 -37.02 14.83
N LEU A 565 -12.39 -37.35 15.50
CA LEU A 565 -12.33 -37.85 16.87
C LEU A 565 -11.64 -39.22 16.92
N LEU A 566 -10.94 -39.51 18.00
CA LEU A 566 -10.39 -40.84 18.25
C LEU A 566 -11.37 -41.74 19.01
N ASP A 567 -12.35 -41.13 19.70
CA ASP A 567 -13.35 -41.81 20.52
C ASP A 567 -14.77 -41.77 19.90
N LYS A 568 -15.74 -42.34 20.62
CA LYS A 568 -17.17 -42.23 20.31
C LYS A 568 -17.78 -40.99 20.93
N ASN A 569 -17.99 -39.94 20.13
CA ASN A 569 -18.65 -38.71 20.59
C ASN A 569 -19.29 -37.92 19.43
N TYR A 570 -19.88 -36.77 19.76
CA TYR A 570 -20.29 -35.76 18.78
C TYR A 570 -19.10 -34.84 18.46
N LEU A 571 -18.80 -34.63 17.18
CA LEU A 571 -17.87 -33.61 16.73
C LEU A 571 -18.63 -32.30 16.45
N SER A 572 -18.14 -31.19 16.98
CA SER A 572 -18.68 -29.86 16.70
C SER A 572 -17.54 -28.87 16.57
N LEU A 573 -17.56 -28.06 15.50
CA LEU A 573 -16.54 -27.08 15.18
C LEU A 573 -17.21 -25.75 14.87
N ALA A 574 -16.63 -24.64 15.33
CA ALA A 574 -17.08 -23.31 14.96
C ALA A 574 -16.47 -22.89 13.61
N GLU A 575 -15.15 -23.02 13.47
CA GLU A 575 -14.41 -22.64 12.27
C GLU A 575 -13.12 -23.46 12.19
N VAL A 576 -12.69 -23.83 10.99
CA VAL A 576 -11.38 -24.43 10.71
C VAL A 576 -10.69 -23.58 9.65
N GLN A 577 -9.66 -22.85 10.07
CA GLN A 577 -8.85 -22.05 9.15
C GLN A 577 -7.62 -22.85 8.73
N VAL A 578 -7.42 -23.02 7.43
CA VAL A 578 -6.26 -23.69 6.85
C VAL A 578 -5.40 -22.61 6.21
N MET A 579 -4.37 -22.16 6.94
CA MET A 579 -3.50 -21.08 6.50
C MET A 579 -2.38 -21.64 5.62
N GLY A 580 -2.31 -21.16 4.39
CA GLY A 580 -1.30 -21.59 3.44
C GLY A 580 -1.34 -20.81 2.13
N VAL A 581 -0.55 -21.25 1.16
CA VAL A 581 -0.43 -20.64 -0.16
C VAL A 581 -0.71 -21.67 -1.26
N ASP A 582 -1.00 -21.17 -2.45
CA ASP A 582 -1.05 -22.00 -3.65
C ASP A 582 0.35 -22.56 -3.97
N LEU A 583 0.41 -23.74 -4.57
CA LEU A 583 1.65 -24.36 -5.03
C LEU A 583 2.11 -23.87 -6.39
#